data_AF-L1PEG2-F1
#
_entry.id   AF-L1PEG2-F1
#
_cell.length_a   1.000
_cell.length_b   1.000
_cell.length_c   1.000
_cell.angle_alpha   90.00
_cell.angle_beta   90.00
_cell.angle_gamma   90.00
#
_symmetry.space_group_name_H-M   'P 1'
#
loop_
_entity.id
_entity.type
_entity.pdbx_description
1 polymer ?
#
loop_
_entity_poly.entity_id
_entity_poly.type
_entity_poly.pdbx_seq_one_letter_code
_entity_poly.pdbx_strand_id
1 'polypeptide(L)'
;VGASLMRSDGTKVEEKVDDDLTNPCAKAVLDQAKTLNNEISNILGMFGSSDNYNIRIHNMSLGSTTDAAETRSAKIVDNDGNYTLNCDIYLNDDVIRGASQEYILATIYHEVIHAFLRTERETLGEKAFNQKYPSVYSKEFFVGNRKQKKMYVLINDNQGHNKFSNFIESLAQSIMSFPNTKISLETARAMAKVGVVENESLSERENYLNNQQKLGKSGIPCKP
;
A
#
# COMPACT_ATOMS: atom_id res chain seq x y z
N VAL A 1 8.60 7.33 -21.64
CA VAL A 1 9.72 6.39 -21.90
C VAL A 1 10.41 6.19 -20.57
N GLY A 2 9.98 5.17 -19.82
CA GLY A 2 10.52 4.85 -18.50
C GLY A 2 11.96 4.37 -18.62
N ALA A 3 12.85 4.91 -17.78
CA ALA A 3 14.24 4.48 -17.73
C ALA A 3 14.32 3.14 -17.00
N SER A 4 14.58 2.04 -17.72
CA SER A 4 14.85 0.75 -17.09
C SER A 4 16.05 0.86 -16.15
N LEU A 5 15.83 0.63 -14.85
CA LEU A 5 16.89 0.49 -13.87
C LEU A 5 17.72 -0.76 -14.23
N MET A 6 19.04 -0.56 -14.38
CA MET A 6 20.01 -1.62 -14.62
C MET A 6 20.75 -1.90 -13.31
N ARG A 7 20.90 -3.18 -12.95
CA ARG A 7 21.77 -3.58 -11.83
C ARG A 7 23.23 -3.32 -12.19
N SER A 8 24.10 -3.26 -11.18
CA SER A 8 25.56 -3.10 -11.37
C SER A 8 26.20 -4.26 -12.15
N ASP A 9 25.53 -5.40 -12.24
CA ASP A 9 25.91 -6.57 -13.03
C ASP A 9 25.39 -6.54 -14.49
N GLY A 10 24.71 -5.46 -14.89
CA GLY A 10 24.19 -5.29 -16.25
C GLY A 10 22.87 -6.01 -16.54
N THR A 11 22.25 -6.66 -15.54
CA THR A 11 20.91 -7.22 -15.70
C THR A 11 19.84 -6.12 -15.66
N LYS A 12 18.88 -6.19 -16.59
CA LYS A 12 17.67 -5.37 -16.51
C LYS A 12 16.93 -5.76 -15.25
N VAL A 13 16.61 -4.77 -14.40
CA VAL A 13 15.61 -4.98 -13.36
C VAL A 13 14.30 -5.20 -14.09
N GLU A 14 13.70 -6.39 -13.97
CA GLU A 14 12.34 -6.59 -14.44
C GLU A 14 11.43 -5.58 -13.73
N GLU A 15 10.77 -4.75 -14.52
CA GLU A 15 9.82 -3.76 -14.04
C GLU A 15 8.55 -4.49 -13.62
N LYS A 16 8.41 -4.72 -12.31
CA LYS A 16 7.29 -5.45 -11.69
C LYS A 16 6.11 -4.55 -11.33
N VAL A 17 6.27 -3.24 -11.49
CA VAL A 17 5.25 -2.22 -11.28
C VAL A 17 5.13 -1.45 -12.59
N ASP A 18 3.96 -1.47 -13.20
CA ASP A 18 3.61 -0.75 -14.42
C ASP A 18 2.43 0.19 -14.16
N ASP A 19 2.21 1.17 -15.03
CA ASP A 19 1.17 2.19 -14.84
C ASP A 19 0.58 2.70 -16.17
N ASP A 20 -0.71 3.04 -16.16
CA ASP A 20 -1.36 3.81 -17.22
C ASP A 20 -1.90 5.16 -16.69
N LEU A 21 -1.22 5.71 -15.68
CA LEU A 21 -1.67 6.92 -14.99
C LEU A 21 -1.74 8.11 -15.94
N THR A 22 -2.91 8.76 -15.93
CA THR A 22 -3.18 10.02 -16.63
C THR A 22 -3.06 11.22 -15.69
N ASN A 23 -3.13 11.01 -14.38
CA ASN A 23 -2.88 12.05 -13.39
C ASN A 23 -1.37 12.35 -13.32
N PRO A 24 -0.93 13.56 -13.74
CA PRO A 24 0.49 13.85 -13.92
C PRO A 24 1.26 13.83 -12.60
N CYS A 25 0.60 14.21 -11.50
CA CYS A 25 1.23 14.18 -10.19
C CYS A 25 1.37 12.76 -9.66
N ALA A 26 0.34 11.91 -9.76
CA ALA A 26 0.46 10.50 -9.37
C ALA A 26 1.54 9.78 -10.18
N LYS A 27 1.62 10.07 -11.49
CA LYS A 27 2.69 9.56 -12.35
C LYS A 27 4.07 10.04 -11.90
N ALA A 28 4.21 11.32 -11.57
CA ALA A 28 5.46 11.87 -11.05
C ALA A 28 5.87 11.25 -9.71
N VAL A 29 4.91 10.84 -8.85
CA VAL A 29 5.20 10.09 -7.63
C VAL A 29 5.83 8.74 -7.96
N LEU A 30 5.25 7.98 -8.88
CA LEU A 30 5.82 6.69 -9.33
C LEU A 30 7.19 6.88 -9.97
N ASP A 31 7.36 7.85 -10.87
CA ASP A 31 8.63 8.13 -11.54
C ASP A 31 9.75 8.53 -10.55
N GLN A 32 9.39 9.23 -9.47
CA GLN A 32 10.34 9.62 -8.42
C GLN A 32 10.64 8.51 -7.41
N ALA A 33 9.76 7.53 -7.28
CA ALA A 33 9.92 6.39 -6.37
C ALA A 33 10.92 5.37 -6.96
N LYS A 34 12.19 5.77 -7.07
CA LYS A 34 13.29 4.99 -7.67
C LYS A 34 13.50 3.62 -7.03
N THR A 35 13.10 3.46 -5.77
CA THR A 35 13.26 2.25 -4.97
C THR A 35 11.94 1.50 -4.77
N LEU A 36 10.84 1.90 -5.44
CA LEU A 36 9.50 1.37 -5.21
C LEU A 36 9.46 -0.16 -5.30
N ASN A 37 10.08 -0.75 -6.33
CA ASN A 37 10.16 -2.20 -6.48
C ASN A 37 10.91 -2.86 -5.31
N ASN A 38 12.03 -2.29 -4.90
CA ASN A 38 12.81 -2.83 -3.77
C ASN A 38 12.06 -2.68 -2.45
N GLU A 39 11.36 -1.56 -2.26
CA GLU A 39 10.57 -1.29 -1.06
C GLU A 39 9.35 -2.21 -0.99
N ILE A 40 8.64 -2.42 -2.10
CA ILE A 40 7.54 -3.40 -2.19
C ILE A 40 8.07 -4.82 -1.92
N SER A 41 9.19 -5.21 -2.53
CA SER A 41 9.81 -6.52 -2.28
C SER A 41 10.15 -6.69 -0.81
N ASN A 42 10.74 -5.68 -0.17
CA ASN A 42 11.05 -5.68 1.26
C ASN A 42 9.80 -5.79 2.12
N ILE A 43 8.77 -4.97 1.84
CA ILE A 43 7.47 -4.96 2.53
C ILE A 43 6.82 -6.35 2.46
N LEU A 44 6.76 -6.96 1.28
CA LEU A 44 6.19 -8.30 1.08
C LEU A 44 7.05 -9.40 1.71
N GLY A 45 8.38 -9.26 1.67
CA GLY A 45 9.34 -10.15 2.32
C GLY A 45 9.15 -10.23 3.84
N MET A 46 8.68 -9.17 4.49
CA MET A 46 8.33 -9.18 5.92
C MET A 46 7.17 -10.14 6.25
N PHE A 47 6.33 -10.48 5.27
CA PHE A 47 5.26 -11.47 5.41
C PHE A 47 5.70 -12.87 4.94
N GLY A 48 6.97 -13.07 4.59
CA GLY A 48 7.50 -14.35 4.11
C GLY A 48 7.07 -14.68 2.68
N SER A 49 6.76 -13.66 1.86
CA SER A 49 6.47 -13.82 0.43
C SER A 49 7.74 -13.78 -0.41
N SER A 50 7.68 -14.38 -1.61
CA SER A 50 8.68 -14.22 -2.67
C SER A 50 8.53 -12.88 -3.40
N ASP A 51 9.59 -12.45 -4.08
CA ASP A 51 9.64 -11.26 -4.95
C ASP A 51 8.78 -11.39 -6.23
N ASN A 52 7.93 -12.41 -6.35
CA ASN A 52 7.12 -12.69 -7.53
C ASN A 52 5.78 -11.95 -7.44
N TYR A 53 5.75 -10.74 -7.99
CA TYR A 53 4.55 -9.93 -8.10
C TYR A 53 4.54 -9.15 -9.41
N ASN A 54 3.33 -8.82 -9.86
CA ASN A 54 3.04 -7.89 -10.94
C ASN A 54 2.01 -6.89 -10.42
N ILE A 55 2.33 -5.61 -10.45
CA ILE A 55 1.46 -4.53 -9.99
C ILE A 55 1.19 -3.61 -11.18
N ARG A 56 -0.08 -3.27 -11.40
CA ARG A 56 -0.49 -2.26 -12.36
C ARG A 56 -1.26 -1.16 -11.65
N ILE A 57 -0.95 0.08 -11.96
CA ILE A 57 -1.54 1.23 -11.29
C ILE A 57 -2.31 2.08 -12.31
N HIS A 58 -3.57 2.32 -12.00
CA HIS A 58 -4.54 2.99 -12.84
C HIS A 58 -5.12 4.22 -12.14
N ASN A 59 -5.57 5.20 -12.92
CA ASN A 59 -6.47 6.25 -12.42
C ASN A 59 -7.93 5.83 -12.62
N MET A 60 -8.77 6.15 -11.65
CA MET A 60 -10.22 5.98 -11.77
C MET A 60 -10.94 7.07 -10.96
N SER A 61 -12.09 7.54 -11.43
CA SER A 61 -13.04 8.24 -10.55
C SER A 61 -13.91 7.21 -9.88
N LEU A 62 -13.90 7.18 -8.55
CA LEU A 62 -14.75 6.27 -7.77
C LEU A 62 -16.05 6.97 -7.30
N GLY A 63 -16.32 8.18 -7.80
CA GLY A 63 -17.54 8.93 -7.51
C GLY A 63 -17.55 9.49 -6.09
N SER A 64 -18.66 9.33 -5.36
CA SER A 64 -18.85 9.95 -4.03
C SER A 64 -18.16 9.22 -2.88
N THR A 65 -17.30 8.24 -3.14
CA THR A 65 -16.55 7.55 -2.08
C THR A 65 -15.42 8.41 -1.54
N THR A 66 -15.09 8.24 -0.27
CA THR A 66 -13.93 8.88 0.37
C THR A 66 -12.68 8.01 0.32
N ASP A 67 -12.77 6.81 -0.24
CA ASP A 67 -11.64 5.90 -0.41
C ASP A 67 -10.63 6.45 -1.41
N ALA A 68 -9.35 6.39 -1.04
CA ALA A 68 -8.26 6.88 -1.89
C ALA A 68 -7.92 5.91 -3.04
N ALA A 69 -8.29 4.64 -2.91
CA ALA A 69 -8.10 3.63 -3.94
C ALA A 69 -9.06 2.42 -3.79
N GLU A 70 -9.18 1.67 -4.88
CA GLU A 70 -9.71 0.31 -4.93
C GLU A 70 -8.63 -0.62 -5.46
N THR A 71 -8.56 -1.85 -4.92
CA THR A 71 -7.58 -2.83 -5.36
C THR A 71 -8.22 -4.16 -5.72
N ARG A 72 -7.79 -4.71 -6.84
CA ARG A 72 -8.14 -6.05 -7.33
C ARG A 72 -6.88 -6.89 -7.35
N SER A 73 -6.98 -8.13 -6.90
CA SER A 73 -5.82 -9.00 -6.75
C SER A 73 -6.17 -10.44 -7.08
N ALA A 74 -5.22 -11.15 -7.68
CA ALA A 74 -5.36 -12.57 -7.97
C ALA A 74 -4.03 -13.31 -7.78
N LYS A 75 -4.14 -14.59 -7.46
CA LYS A 75 -3.05 -15.54 -7.50
C LYS A 75 -2.90 -16.10 -8.92
N ILE A 76 -1.72 -15.94 -9.50
CA ILE A 76 -1.32 -16.66 -10.72
C ILE A 76 -0.34 -17.75 -10.31
N VAL A 77 -0.54 -18.96 -10.83
CA VAL A 77 0.35 -20.10 -10.62
C VAL A 77 0.88 -20.51 -11.99
N ASP A 78 2.20 -20.59 -12.13
CA ASP A 78 2.81 -21.11 -13.36
C ASP A 78 2.77 -22.64 -13.40
N ASN A 79 3.29 -23.22 -14.49
CA ASN A 79 3.31 -24.67 -14.67
C ASN A 79 4.22 -25.40 -13.67
N ASP A 80 5.16 -24.69 -13.05
CA ASP A 80 6.09 -25.22 -12.04
C ASP A 80 5.52 -25.06 -10.62
N GLY A 81 4.31 -24.52 -10.49
CA GLY A 81 3.66 -24.30 -9.20
C GLY A 81 4.10 -23.01 -8.49
N ASN A 82 4.89 -22.15 -9.14
CA ASN A 82 5.33 -20.90 -8.54
C ASN A 82 4.18 -19.90 -8.50
N TYR A 83 4.07 -19.25 -7.35
CA TYR A 83 3.08 -18.23 -7.09
C TYR A 83 3.57 -16.85 -7.56
N THR A 84 2.70 -16.12 -8.25
CA THR A 84 2.85 -14.70 -8.54
C THR A 84 1.61 -13.94 -8.08
N LEU A 85 1.81 -12.90 -7.26
CA LEU A 85 0.75 -11.93 -6.93
C LEU A 85 0.50 -11.04 -8.15
N ASN A 86 -0.72 -11.03 -8.70
CA ASN A 86 -1.11 -10.05 -9.71
C ASN A 86 -2.08 -9.05 -9.08
N CYS A 87 -1.78 -7.76 -9.18
CA CYS A 87 -2.47 -6.69 -8.47
C CYS A 87 -2.75 -5.51 -9.40
N ASP A 88 -4.01 -5.10 -9.51
CA ASP A 88 -4.42 -3.87 -10.18
C ASP A 88 -4.93 -2.88 -9.10
N ILE A 89 -4.24 -1.74 -8.99
CA ILE A 89 -4.54 -0.66 -8.06
C ILE A 89 -5.19 0.50 -8.82
N TYR A 90 -6.40 0.87 -8.43
CA TYR A 90 -7.16 1.97 -9.02
C TYR A 90 -7.15 3.15 -8.05
N LEU A 91 -6.27 4.11 -8.29
CA LEU A 91 -6.18 5.33 -7.50
C LEU A 91 -7.35 6.26 -7.81
N ASN A 92 -8.03 6.73 -6.76
CA ASN A 92 -9.22 7.57 -6.88
C ASN A 92 -8.84 9.03 -7.14
N ASP A 93 -9.00 9.49 -8.39
CA ASP A 93 -8.69 10.86 -8.78
C ASP A 93 -9.48 11.92 -8.01
N ASP A 94 -10.67 11.58 -7.52
CA ASP A 94 -11.52 12.49 -6.74
C ASP A 94 -10.93 12.78 -5.36
N VAL A 95 -10.05 11.91 -4.86
CA VAL A 95 -9.36 12.06 -3.56
C VAL A 95 -7.92 12.50 -3.75
N ILE A 96 -7.15 11.80 -4.59
CA ILE A 96 -5.70 11.99 -4.67
C ILE A 96 -5.30 13.33 -5.30
N ARG A 97 -6.17 13.95 -6.11
CA ARG A 97 -5.90 15.27 -6.73
C ARG A 97 -5.67 16.37 -5.71
N GLY A 98 -6.26 16.26 -4.53
CA GLY A 98 -6.08 17.20 -3.42
C GLY A 98 -5.02 16.77 -2.41
N ALA A 99 -4.40 15.60 -2.56
CA ALA A 99 -3.54 15.02 -1.54
C ALA A 99 -2.07 15.47 -1.66
N SER A 100 -1.24 15.05 -0.71
CA SER A 100 0.21 15.13 -0.84
C SER A 100 0.78 13.96 -1.65
N GLN A 101 1.96 14.15 -2.22
CA GLN A 101 2.69 13.10 -2.92
C GLN A 101 3.02 11.92 -1.99
N GLU A 102 3.36 12.21 -0.73
CA GLU A 102 3.61 11.18 0.29
C GLU A 102 2.35 10.38 0.63
N TYR A 103 1.17 11.01 0.61
CA TYR A 103 -0.10 10.31 0.81
C TYR A 103 -0.41 9.35 -0.34
N ILE A 104 -0.15 9.77 -1.58
CA ILE A 104 -0.32 8.91 -2.77
C ILE A 104 0.61 7.71 -2.67
N LEU A 105 1.88 7.93 -2.31
CA LEU A 105 2.86 6.86 -2.13
C LEU A 105 2.43 5.88 -1.02
N ALA A 106 2.02 6.39 0.14
CA ALA A 106 1.50 5.58 1.24
C ALA A 106 0.29 4.75 0.82
N THR A 107 -0.62 5.34 0.03
CA THR A 107 -1.80 4.65 -0.51
C THR A 107 -1.38 3.47 -1.40
N ILE A 108 -0.42 3.66 -2.30
CA ILE A 108 0.09 2.56 -3.15
C ILE A 108 0.62 1.41 -2.30
N TYR A 109 1.44 1.71 -1.28
CA TYR A 109 1.94 0.67 -0.39
C TYR A 109 0.80 -0.07 0.32
N HIS A 110 -0.17 0.65 0.88
CA HIS A 110 -1.32 0.04 1.56
C HIS A 110 -2.09 -0.92 0.66
N GLU A 111 -2.35 -0.48 -0.56
CA GLU A 111 -3.08 -1.29 -1.53
C GLU A 111 -2.34 -2.57 -1.91
N VAL A 112 -1.00 -2.52 -2.07
CA VAL A 112 -0.17 -3.72 -2.29
C VAL A 112 -0.25 -4.68 -1.10
N ILE A 113 -0.19 -4.17 0.12
CA ILE A 113 -0.28 -4.97 1.35
C ILE A 113 -1.66 -5.64 1.43
N HIS A 114 -2.73 -4.89 1.17
CA HIS A 114 -4.08 -5.42 1.18
C HIS A 114 -4.31 -6.48 0.09
N ALA A 115 -3.78 -6.27 -1.12
CA ALA A 115 -3.80 -7.25 -2.20
C ALA A 115 -3.11 -8.56 -1.81
N PHE A 116 -1.92 -8.45 -1.21
CA PHE A 116 -1.16 -9.60 -0.76
C PHE A 116 -1.94 -10.39 0.30
N LEU A 117 -2.37 -9.74 1.38
CA LEU A 117 -3.09 -10.40 2.47
C LEU A 117 -4.43 -11.00 2.00
N ARG A 118 -5.09 -10.36 1.04
CA ARG A 118 -6.31 -10.90 0.41
C ARG A 118 -6.04 -12.20 -0.33
N THR A 119 -5.09 -12.15 -1.25
CA THR A 119 -4.72 -13.29 -2.10
C THR A 119 -4.23 -14.46 -1.27
N GLU A 120 -3.47 -14.15 -0.20
CA GLU A 120 -2.94 -15.16 0.69
C GLU A 120 -4.02 -15.81 1.56
N ARG A 121 -5.02 -15.04 2.03
CA ARG A 121 -6.19 -15.62 2.71
C ARG A 121 -7.00 -16.52 1.79
N GLU A 122 -7.24 -16.08 0.55
CA GLU A 122 -7.96 -16.87 -0.45
C GLU A 122 -7.21 -18.17 -0.75
N THR A 123 -5.88 -18.14 -0.78
CA THR A 123 -5.02 -19.29 -1.06
C THR A 123 -4.99 -20.28 0.10
N LEU A 124 -4.76 -19.81 1.32
CA LEU A 124 -4.59 -20.67 2.50
C LEU A 124 -5.93 -21.14 3.08
N GLY A 125 -7.00 -20.40 2.81
CA GLY A 125 -8.24 -20.50 3.57
C GLY A 125 -8.10 -19.89 4.97
N GLU A 126 -9.25 -19.55 5.56
CA GLU A 126 -9.30 -18.73 6.78
C GLU A 126 -8.55 -19.33 7.98
N LYS A 127 -8.68 -20.65 8.20
CA LYS A 127 -8.04 -21.32 9.33
C LYS A 127 -6.51 -21.28 9.25
N ALA A 128 -5.94 -21.63 8.10
CA ALA A 128 -4.49 -21.62 7.92
C ALA A 128 -3.93 -20.19 7.82
N PHE A 129 -4.70 -19.26 7.24
CA PHE A 129 -4.35 -17.84 7.25
C PHE A 129 -4.23 -17.30 8.67
N ASN A 130 -5.23 -17.52 9.53
CA ASN A 130 -5.21 -17.05 10.92
C ASN A 130 -4.10 -17.71 11.76
N GLN A 131 -3.69 -18.94 11.40
CA GLN A 131 -2.53 -19.59 12.03
C GLN A 131 -1.21 -18.98 11.58
N LYS A 132 -1.06 -18.64 10.30
CA LYS A 132 0.14 -18.01 9.74
C LYS A 132 0.27 -16.54 10.15
N TYR A 133 -0.85 -15.83 10.23
CA TYR A 133 -0.94 -14.40 10.52
C TYR A 133 -1.89 -14.10 11.70
N PRO A 134 -1.56 -14.55 12.92
CA PRO A 134 -2.47 -14.46 14.07
C PRO A 134 -2.80 -13.04 14.51
N SER A 135 -2.03 -12.03 14.12
CA SER A 135 -2.31 -10.61 14.40
C SER A 135 -2.84 -9.83 13.20
N VAL A 136 -3.24 -10.53 12.12
CA VAL A 136 -3.96 -9.94 10.98
C VAL A 136 -5.40 -10.38 11.05
N TYR A 137 -6.29 -9.43 11.31
CA TYR A 137 -7.72 -9.65 11.33
C TYR A 137 -8.34 -8.96 10.14
N SER A 138 -9.55 -9.36 9.82
CA SER A 138 -10.25 -8.76 8.70
C SER A 138 -11.51 -8.08 9.17
N LYS A 139 -11.61 -6.77 8.95
CA LYS A 139 -12.81 -6.00 9.27
C LYS A 139 -13.63 -5.87 7.98
N GLU A 140 -14.89 -6.29 8.05
CA GLU A 140 -15.85 -6.05 6.98
C GLU A 140 -16.36 -4.61 7.11
N PHE A 141 -16.19 -3.83 6.06
CA PHE A 141 -16.78 -2.50 5.94
C PHE A 141 -17.96 -2.54 4.95
N PHE A 142 -18.96 -1.74 5.27
CA PHE A 142 -20.17 -1.58 4.47
C PHE A 142 -19.98 -0.48 3.44
N VAL A 143 -20.27 -0.76 2.18
CA VAL A 143 -20.45 0.25 1.13
C VAL A 143 -21.95 0.31 0.82
N GLY A 144 -22.63 1.33 1.35
CA GLY A 144 -24.09 1.35 1.41
C GLY A 144 -24.64 0.13 2.15
N ASN A 145 -25.63 -0.56 1.58
CA ASN A 145 -26.23 -1.76 2.17
C ASN A 145 -25.49 -3.06 1.85
N ARG A 146 -24.34 -3.01 1.17
CA ARG A 146 -23.58 -4.21 0.79
C ARG A 146 -22.34 -4.38 1.67
N LYS A 147 -22.20 -5.57 2.26
CA LYS A 147 -20.94 -6.03 2.88
C LYS A 147 -19.93 -6.28 1.77
N GLN A 148 -18.97 -5.38 1.52
CA GLN A 148 -18.07 -5.55 0.37
C GLN A 148 -16.59 -5.32 0.63
N LYS A 149 -16.16 -4.44 1.54
CA LYS A 149 -14.73 -4.13 1.65
C LYS A 149 -14.11 -4.83 2.86
N LYS A 150 -13.27 -5.82 2.59
CA LYS A 150 -12.50 -6.55 3.60
C LYS A 150 -11.14 -5.87 3.74
N MET A 151 -10.96 -5.07 4.79
CA MET A 151 -9.65 -4.49 5.12
C MET A 151 -8.93 -5.47 6.04
N TYR A 152 -7.65 -5.69 5.77
CA TYR A 152 -6.80 -6.46 6.67
C TYR A 152 -6.18 -5.49 7.66
N VAL A 153 -6.45 -5.76 8.92
CA VAL A 153 -6.21 -4.88 10.03
C VAL A 153 -5.25 -5.56 10.98
N LEU A 154 -4.12 -4.90 11.24
CA LEU A 154 -3.10 -5.37 12.15
C LEU A 154 -3.52 -5.01 13.58
N ILE A 155 -3.64 -6.02 14.45
CA ILE A 155 -3.92 -5.80 15.87
C ILE A 155 -2.61 -5.54 16.59
N ASN A 156 -2.56 -4.44 17.34
CA ASN A 156 -1.58 -4.24 18.39
C ASN A 156 -2.02 -5.11 19.57
N ASP A 157 -1.46 -6.31 19.72
CA ASP A 157 -1.84 -7.11 20.87
C ASP A 157 -1.15 -6.60 22.14
N ASN A 158 -1.91 -6.58 23.23
CA ASN A 158 -1.39 -6.33 24.57
C ASN A 158 -0.49 -7.48 25.07
N GLN A 159 -0.09 -8.41 24.19
CA GLN A 159 0.73 -9.60 24.46
C GLN A 159 2.18 -9.43 23.95
N GLY A 160 2.51 -8.31 23.30
CA GLY A 160 3.87 -8.01 22.84
C GLY A 160 4.25 -8.69 21.52
N HIS A 161 3.29 -9.10 20.68
CA HIS A 161 3.56 -9.52 19.30
C HIS A 161 3.88 -8.31 18.41
N ASN A 162 5.05 -7.73 18.69
CA ASN A 162 5.65 -6.54 18.07
C ASN A 162 6.01 -6.72 16.58
N LYS A 163 5.51 -7.77 15.91
CA LYS A 163 5.87 -8.10 14.52
C LYS A 163 5.43 -7.01 13.55
N PHE A 164 4.29 -6.38 13.83
CA PHE A 164 3.77 -5.32 12.98
C PHE A 164 4.32 -3.93 13.30
N SER A 165 4.93 -3.72 14.48
CA SER A 165 5.64 -2.46 14.76
C SER A 165 6.82 -2.27 13.82
N ASN A 166 7.61 -3.33 13.57
CA ASN A 166 8.70 -3.29 12.60
C ASN A 166 8.19 -3.03 11.19
N PHE A 167 7.03 -3.57 10.86
CA PHE A 167 6.38 -3.39 9.56
C PHE A 167 5.89 -1.95 9.35
N ILE A 168 5.13 -1.42 10.31
CA ILE A 168 4.68 -0.02 10.31
C ILE A 168 5.87 0.93 10.28
N GLU A 169 6.95 0.61 11.00
CA GLU A 169 8.19 1.40 10.96
C GLU A 169 8.84 1.33 9.58
N SER A 170 8.99 0.13 8.99
CA SER A 170 9.56 -0.04 7.64
C SER A 170 8.76 0.74 6.59
N LEU A 171 7.43 0.70 6.67
CA LEU A 171 6.55 1.45 5.79
C LEU A 171 6.70 2.97 6.00
N ALA A 172 6.74 3.43 7.25
CA ALA A 172 6.97 4.84 7.57
C ALA A 172 8.33 5.33 7.03
N GLN A 173 9.39 4.53 7.18
CA GLN A 173 10.72 4.84 6.64
C GLN A 173 10.72 4.87 5.10
N SER A 174 9.97 3.97 4.45
CA SER A 174 9.82 3.96 2.98
C SER A 174 9.08 5.23 2.51
N ILE A 175 8.06 5.69 3.22
CA ILE A 175 7.41 6.97 2.89
C ILE A 175 8.38 8.14 3.08
N MET A 176 9.21 8.12 4.13
CA MET A 176 10.22 9.15 4.40
C MET A 176 11.40 9.12 3.42
N SER A 177 11.62 8.02 2.70
CA SER A 177 12.67 7.95 1.68
C SER A 177 12.32 8.76 0.42
N PHE A 178 11.05 9.18 0.30
CA PHE A 178 10.56 9.93 -0.85
C PHE A 178 11.35 11.24 -1.04
N PRO A 179 11.85 11.52 -2.27
CA PRO A 179 12.71 12.66 -2.52
C PRO A 179 12.12 14.00 -2.04
N ASN A 180 12.94 14.77 -1.32
CA ASN A 180 12.59 16.10 -0.81
C ASN A 180 11.44 16.15 0.21
N THR A 181 10.97 15.01 0.72
CA THR A 181 9.97 15.03 1.78
C THR A 181 10.51 15.73 3.03
N LYS A 182 9.61 16.45 3.72
CA LYS A 182 9.89 17.16 4.98
C LYS A 182 8.93 16.77 6.09
N ILE A 183 8.13 15.72 5.87
CA ILE A 183 7.21 15.23 6.89
C ILE A 183 7.99 14.69 8.08
N SER A 184 7.40 14.78 9.27
CA SER A 184 7.99 14.15 10.45
C SER A 184 7.80 12.64 10.42
N LEU A 185 8.65 11.90 11.14
CA LEU A 185 8.45 10.46 11.37
C LEU A 185 7.10 10.15 12.03
N GLU A 186 6.61 11.03 12.91
CA GLU A 186 5.26 10.93 13.48
C GLU A 186 4.18 10.95 12.38
N THR A 187 4.33 11.83 11.38
CA THR A 187 3.40 11.94 10.25
C THR A 187 3.49 10.72 9.33
N ALA A 188 4.70 10.25 9.04
CA ALA A 188 4.91 9.05 8.24
C ALA A 188 4.32 7.80 8.91
N ARG A 189 4.50 7.65 10.24
CA ARG A 189 3.87 6.59 11.03
C ARG A 189 2.35 6.68 11.01
N ALA A 190 1.79 7.89 11.12
CA ALA A 190 0.34 8.09 11.03
C ALA A 190 -0.19 7.60 9.67
N MET A 191 0.46 7.98 8.56
CA MET A 191 0.10 7.46 7.23
C MET A 191 0.30 5.96 7.12
N ALA A 192 1.40 5.39 7.63
CA ALA A 192 1.64 3.96 7.59
C ALA A 192 0.55 3.14 8.31
N LYS A 193 -0.04 3.69 9.38
CA LYS A 193 -1.06 3.03 10.20
C LYS A 193 -2.48 3.17 9.66
N VAL A 194 -2.89 4.36 9.24
CA VAL A 194 -4.30 4.61 8.90
C VAL A 194 -4.70 3.79 7.68
N GLY A 195 -5.69 2.91 7.85
CA GLY A 195 -6.11 1.93 6.84
C GLY A 195 -5.48 0.53 7.01
N VAL A 196 -4.43 0.40 7.80
CA VAL A 196 -3.75 -0.89 8.03
C VAL A 196 -3.92 -1.39 9.46
N VAL A 197 -4.23 -0.53 10.42
CA VAL A 197 -4.48 -0.91 11.83
C VAL A 197 -5.91 -0.59 12.26
N GLU A 198 -6.35 -1.13 13.41
CA GLU A 198 -7.70 -0.92 13.91
C GLU A 198 -7.92 0.57 14.20
N ASN A 199 -9.10 1.09 13.86
CA ASN A 199 -9.41 2.50 14.12
C ASN A 199 -9.29 2.85 15.60
N GLU A 200 -9.62 1.88 16.45
CA GLU A 200 -9.53 1.94 17.90
C GLU A 200 -8.06 1.99 18.40
N SER A 201 -7.10 1.57 17.57
CA SER A 201 -5.66 1.66 17.81
C SER A 201 -5.03 2.97 17.31
N LEU A 202 -5.82 3.86 16.69
CA LEU A 202 -5.38 5.15 16.20
C LEU A 202 -5.73 6.26 17.18
N SER A 203 -4.76 7.10 17.50
CA SER A 203 -5.01 8.36 18.21
C SER A 203 -5.71 9.38 17.32
N GLU A 204 -6.43 10.34 17.93
CA GLU A 204 -6.97 11.51 17.22
C GLU A 204 -5.86 12.28 16.49
N ARG A 205 -4.67 12.34 17.08
CA ARG A 205 -3.48 12.97 16.51
C ARG A 205 -3.03 12.30 15.22
N GLU A 206 -2.96 10.97 15.20
CA GLU A 206 -2.60 10.20 13.99
C GLU A 206 -3.65 10.38 12.89
N ASN A 207 -4.94 10.30 13.23
CA ASN A 207 -6.03 10.56 12.29
C ASN A 207 -5.94 11.98 11.70
N TYR A 208 -5.69 12.98 12.54
CA TYR A 208 -5.50 14.36 12.11
C TYR A 208 -4.32 14.51 11.13
N LEU A 209 -3.16 13.94 11.48
CA LEU A 209 -1.95 14.01 10.67
C LEU A 209 -2.15 13.39 9.28
N ASN A 210 -2.73 12.19 9.24
CA ASN A 210 -3.07 11.53 7.98
C ASN A 210 -4.05 12.37 7.15
N ASN A 211 -5.07 12.96 7.79
CA ASN A 211 -6.03 13.79 7.08
C ASN A 211 -5.41 15.09 6.53
N GLN A 212 -4.39 15.67 7.18
CA GLN A 212 -3.68 16.81 6.60
C GLN A 212 -2.93 16.44 5.30
N GLN A 213 -2.37 15.22 5.24
CA GLN A 213 -1.71 14.69 4.05
C GLN A 213 -2.73 14.40 2.94
N LYS A 214 -3.86 13.77 3.28
CA LYS A 214 -4.99 13.52 2.37
C LYS A 214 -5.56 14.81 1.75
N LEU A 215 -5.58 15.90 2.51
CA LEU A 215 -6.06 17.21 2.06
C LEU A 215 -4.97 18.09 1.43
N GLY A 216 -3.73 17.58 1.30
CA GLY A 216 -2.61 18.33 0.72
C GLY A 216 -2.20 19.57 1.54
N LYS A 217 -2.61 19.64 2.81
CA LYS A 217 -2.29 20.73 3.75
C LYS A 217 -0.92 20.56 4.41
N SER A 218 -0.32 19.39 4.26
CA SER A 218 1.02 19.03 4.73
C SER A 218 1.65 18.07 3.73
N GLY A 219 2.99 17.95 3.75
CA GLY A 219 3.75 17.22 2.72
C GLY A 219 3.94 18.02 1.44
N ILE A 220 4.39 17.36 0.37
CA ILE A 220 4.55 17.97 -0.94
C ILE A 220 3.18 17.97 -1.63
N PRO A 221 2.55 19.13 -1.88
CA PRO A 221 1.20 19.16 -2.43
C PRO A 221 1.22 18.62 -3.87
N CYS A 222 0.25 17.76 -4.16
CA CYS A 222 -0.04 17.31 -5.50
C CYS A 222 -0.75 18.45 -6.23
N LYS A 223 -0.04 19.11 -7.15
CA LYS A 223 -0.66 20.13 -8.02
C LYS A 223 -1.14 19.44 -9.30
N PRO A 224 -2.39 19.69 -9.73
CA PRO A 224 -2.87 19.21 -11.02
C PRO A 224 -2.07 19.77 -12.18
#